data_AF-A0A1G5X094-F1
#
_entry.id   AF-A0A1G5X094-F1
#
_cell.length_a   1.000
_cell.length_b   1.000
_cell.length_c   1.000
_cell.angle_alpha   90.00
_cell.angle_beta   90.00
_cell.angle_gamma   90.00
#
_symmetry.space_group_name_H-M   'P 1'
#
loop_
_entity.id
_entity.type
_entity.pdbx_description
1 polymer ?
#
loop_
_entity_poly.entity_id
_entity_poly.type
_entity_poly.pdbx_seq_one_letter_code
_entity_poly.pdbx_strand_id
1 'polypeptide(L)'
;MARSKSIPVEALALPVLDGVMLTADQNAMAALHASHSEECDTVNQLLGQAQMAGVFEAFSRTVRTSKLAFVKEKKLYRGLAGRKSPHGAQVLSGTWEEFCGLLGRSVDQVDRDIANLRAFGEEALDSMSRMGIGYRELRQYRRLPQDQQAALIEVAKAGDKEAFVDLAEEMIAKHTQEKDLLGRRLDEMKADYTAQSEVMAKKTGELDKARRELEVSRKRIQAMPADEVAKALRGEVAAIAYEAEASVLGPLREGFAKLEALAVGGEDHRVFKAGLIRQLEITLGSVRSEFNLPDQADGVAWMTPAEA
;
A
#
# COMPACT_ATOMS: atom_id res chain seq x y z
N MET A 1 39.50 -33.06 -100.35
CA MET A 1 39.14 -31.96 -99.43
C MET A 1 39.67 -32.29 -98.05
N ALA A 2 40.18 -31.27 -97.37
CA ALA A 2 41.08 -31.35 -96.23
C ALA A 2 40.46 -31.96 -94.96
N ARG A 3 41.24 -32.74 -94.22
CA ARG A 3 41.07 -32.98 -92.78
C ARG A 3 42.37 -32.61 -92.09
N SER A 4 42.29 -31.57 -91.26
CA SER A 4 43.34 -31.10 -90.36
C SER A 4 43.84 -32.24 -89.47
N LYS A 5 45.16 -32.47 -89.47
CA LYS A 5 45.80 -33.33 -88.48
C LYS A 5 45.91 -32.54 -87.17
N SER A 6 45.19 -33.01 -86.15
CA SER A 6 45.28 -32.57 -84.77
C SER A 6 46.71 -32.71 -84.25
N ILE A 7 47.21 -31.66 -83.59
CA ILE A 7 48.46 -31.66 -82.84
C ILE A 7 48.34 -32.69 -81.71
N PRO A 8 49.30 -33.61 -81.53
CA PRO A 8 49.28 -34.52 -80.39
C PRO A 8 49.55 -33.70 -79.12
N VAL A 9 48.58 -33.67 -78.20
CA VAL A 9 48.77 -33.15 -76.86
C VAL A 9 49.75 -34.10 -76.16
N GLU A 10 50.93 -33.57 -75.82
CA GLU A 10 51.90 -34.28 -74.99
C GLU A 10 51.26 -34.48 -73.62
N ALA A 11 50.98 -35.74 -73.29
CA ALA A 11 50.33 -36.10 -72.05
C ALA A 11 51.27 -35.72 -70.89
N LEU A 12 50.86 -34.76 -70.07
CA LEU A 12 51.44 -34.51 -68.76
C LEU A 12 51.42 -35.84 -68.00
N ALA A 13 52.60 -36.46 -67.84
CA ALA A 13 52.77 -37.65 -67.02
C ALA A 13 52.51 -37.25 -65.57
N LEU A 14 51.27 -37.40 -65.12
CA LEU A 14 50.94 -37.30 -63.71
C LEU A 14 51.75 -38.37 -62.97
N PRO A 15 52.39 -38.03 -61.84
CA PRO A 15 53.11 -39.00 -61.05
C PRO A 15 52.18 -40.17 -60.70
N VAL A 16 52.67 -41.39 -60.86
CA VAL A 16 51.91 -42.61 -60.52
C VAL A 16 51.50 -42.48 -59.06
N LEU A 17 50.20 -42.51 -58.79
CA LEU A 17 49.68 -42.55 -57.42
C LEU A 17 50.25 -43.80 -56.75
N ASP A 18 51.11 -43.59 -55.76
CA ASP A 18 51.65 -44.68 -54.96
C ASP A 18 50.54 -45.20 -54.04
N GLY A 19 49.87 -46.26 -54.48
CA GLY A 19 48.76 -46.86 -53.74
C GLY A 19 49.16 -47.36 -52.34
N VAL A 20 50.45 -47.63 -52.12
CA VAL A 20 50.98 -48.02 -50.80
C VAL A 20 51.02 -46.81 -49.86
N MET A 21 51.47 -45.66 -50.36
CA MET A 21 51.44 -44.41 -49.58
C MET A 21 50.02 -43.92 -49.31
N LEU A 22 49.12 -44.03 -50.29
CA LEU A 22 47.73 -43.61 -50.12
C LEU A 22 47.00 -44.45 -49.06
N THR A 23 47.26 -45.76 -49.02
CA THR A 23 46.69 -46.65 -48.00
C THR A 23 47.33 -46.43 -46.62
N ALA A 24 48.62 -46.11 -46.56
CA ALA A 24 49.28 -45.71 -45.32
C ALA A 24 48.68 -44.41 -44.74
N ASP A 25 48.44 -43.40 -45.59
CA ASP A 25 47.82 -42.13 -45.19
C ASP A 25 46.36 -42.32 -44.74
N GLN A 26 45.59 -43.16 -45.43
CA GLN A 26 44.22 -43.51 -45.02
C GLN A 26 44.18 -44.19 -43.65
N ASN A 27 45.10 -45.13 -43.39
CA ASN A 27 45.19 -45.81 -42.10
C ASN A 27 45.65 -44.85 -40.98
N ALA A 28 46.57 -43.93 -41.27
CA ALA A 28 47.01 -42.90 -40.33
C ALA A 28 45.87 -41.94 -39.97
N MET A 29 45.09 -41.48 -40.95
CA MET A 29 43.90 -40.66 -40.74
C MET A 29 42.82 -41.40 -39.95
N ALA A 30 42.59 -42.69 -40.23
CA ALA A 30 41.64 -43.51 -39.47
C ALA A 30 42.07 -43.67 -38.01
N ALA A 31 43.36 -43.87 -37.73
CA ALA A 31 43.90 -43.96 -36.38
C ALA A 31 43.76 -42.62 -35.62
N LEU A 32 44.03 -41.49 -36.27
CA LEU A 32 43.84 -40.15 -35.68
C LEU A 32 42.37 -39.84 -35.40
N HIS A 33 41.47 -40.22 -36.30
CA HIS A 33 40.03 -40.07 -36.08
C HIS A 33 39.54 -40.96 -34.93
N ALA A 34 40.04 -42.18 -34.82
CA ALA A 34 39.71 -43.09 -33.72
C ALA A 34 40.18 -42.52 -32.38
N SER A 35 41.43 -42.05 -32.27
CA SER A 35 41.93 -41.44 -31.04
C SER A 35 41.17 -40.18 -30.65
N HIS A 36 40.83 -39.32 -31.63
CA HIS A 36 40.02 -38.13 -31.38
C HIS A 36 38.59 -38.49 -30.95
N SER A 37 38.00 -39.57 -31.50
CA SER A 37 36.69 -40.03 -31.09
C SER A 37 36.69 -40.59 -29.66
N GLU A 38 37.72 -41.33 -29.26
CA GLU A 38 37.89 -41.83 -27.89
C GLU A 38 38.03 -40.67 -26.90
N GLU A 39 38.86 -39.67 -27.19
CA GLU A 39 38.99 -38.47 -26.37
C GLU A 39 37.65 -37.73 -26.25
N CYS A 40 36.93 -37.53 -27.36
CA CYS A 40 35.59 -36.91 -27.34
C CYS A 40 34.59 -37.70 -26.48
N ASP A 41 34.61 -39.03 -26.57
CA ASP A 41 33.74 -39.90 -25.77
C ASP A 41 34.06 -39.80 -24.27
N THR A 42 35.34 -39.76 -23.90
CA THR A 42 35.74 -39.54 -22.50
C THR A 42 35.30 -38.17 -21.98
N VAL A 43 35.42 -37.11 -22.79
CA VAL A 43 34.97 -35.77 -22.42
C VAL A 43 33.45 -35.74 -22.23
N ASN A 44 32.69 -36.39 -23.11
CA ASN A 44 31.24 -36.48 -22.97
C ASN A 44 30.82 -37.25 -21.70
N GLN A 45 31.53 -38.33 -21.36
CA GLN A 45 31.31 -39.05 -20.10
C GLN A 45 31.62 -38.18 -18.88
N LEU A 46 32.76 -37.49 -18.86
CA LEU A 46 33.16 -36.60 -17.77
C LEU A 46 32.19 -35.42 -17.63
N LEU A 47 31.71 -34.86 -18.74
CA LEU A 47 30.67 -33.83 -18.76
C LEU A 47 29.38 -34.35 -18.11
N GLY A 48 28.94 -35.56 -18.47
CA GLY A 48 27.78 -36.20 -17.84
C GLY A 48 27.97 -36.43 -16.33
N GLN A 49 29.16 -36.89 -15.91
CA GLN A 49 29.50 -37.06 -14.49
C GLN A 49 29.47 -35.72 -13.74
N ALA A 50 30.02 -34.66 -14.32
CA ALA A 50 30.00 -33.32 -13.74
C ALA A 50 28.57 -32.75 -13.62
N GLN A 51 27.74 -32.94 -14.66
CA GLN A 51 26.32 -32.57 -14.62
C GLN A 51 25.57 -33.33 -13.51
N MET A 52 25.81 -34.63 -13.36
CA MET A 52 25.25 -35.44 -12.29
C MET A 52 25.69 -34.98 -10.89
N ALA A 53 26.97 -34.62 -10.73
CA ALA A 53 27.47 -34.06 -9.49
C ALA A 53 26.78 -32.74 -9.13
N GLY A 54 26.54 -31.87 -10.12
CA GLY A 54 25.77 -30.63 -9.92
C GLY A 54 24.32 -30.88 -9.49
N VAL A 55 23.64 -31.86 -10.08
CA VAL A 55 22.27 -32.26 -9.67
C VAL A 55 22.27 -32.77 -8.22
N PHE A 56 23.26 -33.59 -7.86
CA PHE A 56 23.41 -34.10 -6.50
C PHE A 56 23.66 -32.99 -5.48
N GLU A 57 24.47 -31.98 -5.83
CA GLU A 57 24.69 -30.81 -4.99
C GLU A 57 23.39 -30.03 -4.75
N ALA A 58 22.62 -29.76 -5.81
CA ALA A 58 21.35 -29.06 -5.72
C ALA A 58 20.36 -29.81 -4.82
N PHE A 59 20.21 -31.12 -5.03
CA PHE A 59 19.36 -31.98 -4.19
C PHE A 59 19.81 -31.96 -2.72
N SER A 60 21.11 -32.15 -2.47
CA SER A 60 21.69 -32.13 -1.12
C SER A 60 21.46 -30.79 -0.43
N ARG A 61 21.55 -29.67 -1.16
CA ARG A 61 21.27 -28.33 -0.64
C ARG A 61 19.83 -28.22 -0.18
N THR A 62 18.85 -28.66 -0.97
CA THR A 62 17.42 -28.57 -0.65
C THR A 62 17.07 -29.43 0.56
N VAL A 63 17.52 -30.68 0.59
CA VAL A 63 17.36 -31.58 1.75
C VAL A 63 17.99 -30.97 3.00
N ARG A 64 19.22 -30.44 2.89
CA ARG A 64 19.90 -29.80 4.01
C ARG A 64 19.09 -28.62 4.54
N THR A 65 18.65 -27.70 3.69
CA THR A 65 17.85 -26.54 4.12
C THR A 65 16.55 -26.95 4.78
N SER A 66 15.87 -27.98 4.25
CA SER A 66 14.66 -28.56 4.84
C SER A 66 14.91 -29.11 6.25
N LYS A 67 16.01 -29.86 6.44
CA LYS A 67 16.41 -30.34 7.78
C LYS A 67 16.81 -29.20 8.72
N LEU A 68 17.51 -28.18 8.23
CA LEU A 68 17.87 -27.00 9.03
C LEU A 68 16.63 -26.23 9.49
N ALA A 69 15.63 -26.06 8.61
CA ALA A 69 14.34 -25.48 8.97
C ALA A 69 13.66 -26.29 10.09
N PHE A 70 13.59 -27.61 9.95
CA PHE A 70 13.01 -28.50 10.96
C PHE A 70 13.74 -28.41 12.32
N VAL A 71 15.08 -28.46 12.31
CA VAL A 71 15.90 -28.32 13.53
C VAL A 71 15.66 -26.98 14.20
N LYS A 72 15.57 -25.89 13.43
CA LYS A 72 15.36 -24.54 13.95
C LYS A 72 13.97 -24.38 14.55
N GLU A 73 12.93 -24.88 13.88
CA GLU A 73 11.53 -24.81 14.33
C GLU A 73 11.29 -25.61 15.61
N LYS A 74 11.80 -26.84 15.65
CA LYS A 74 11.68 -27.73 16.82
C LYS A 74 12.72 -27.42 17.91
N LYS A 75 13.60 -26.45 17.68
CA LYS A 75 14.70 -26.07 18.58
C LYS A 75 15.59 -27.26 18.98
N LEU A 76 15.78 -28.22 18.09
CA LEU A 76 16.55 -29.45 18.35
C LEU A 76 18.02 -29.17 18.64
N TYR A 77 18.53 -28.04 18.15
CA TYR A 77 19.89 -27.57 18.45
C TYR A 77 20.15 -27.40 19.95
N ARG A 78 19.11 -27.19 20.78
CA ARG A 78 19.24 -27.13 22.24
C ARG A 78 19.68 -28.46 22.85
N GLY A 79 19.44 -29.59 22.17
CA GLY A 79 19.93 -30.90 22.60
C GLY A 79 21.46 -31.05 22.55
N LEU A 80 22.16 -30.06 22.00
CA LEU A 80 23.62 -29.98 22.05
C LEU A 80 24.16 -29.39 23.36
N ALA A 81 23.29 -28.77 24.19
CA ALA A 81 23.72 -28.19 25.45
C ALA A 81 24.44 -29.23 26.32
N GLY A 82 25.62 -28.87 26.83
CA GLY A 82 26.44 -29.75 27.66
C GLY A 82 27.33 -30.74 26.90
N ARG A 83 27.26 -30.79 25.55
CA ARG A 83 28.18 -31.60 24.73
C ARG A 83 29.47 -30.84 24.44
N LYS A 84 30.56 -31.57 24.21
CA LYS A 84 31.86 -30.99 23.84
C LYS A 84 31.93 -30.75 22.33
N SER A 85 32.48 -29.60 21.93
CA SER A 85 32.76 -29.29 20.52
C SER A 85 33.81 -30.26 19.92
N PRO A 86 33.68 -30.66 18.64
CA PRO A 86 34.65 -31.51 17.93
C PRO A 86 36.08 -30.97 17.88
N HIS A 87 36.28 -29.65 18.04
CA HIS A 87 37.60 -29.00 18.02
C HIS A 87 38.21 -28.74 19.42
N GLY A 88 37.61 -29.30 20.47
CA GLY A 88 38.23 -29.38 21.79
C GLY A 88 37.85 -28.26 22.77
N ALA A 89 37.58 -28.69 24.01
CA ALA A 89 37.39 -27.93 25.26
C ALA A 89 36.10 -27.12 25.47
N GLN A 90 35.50 -26.47 24.46
CA GLN A 90 34.28 -25.70 24.71
C GLN A 90 33.05 -26.61 24.85
N VAL A 91 32.34 -26.43 25.97
CA VAL A 91 31.01 -27.01 26.21
C VAL A 91 30.00 -26.15 25.47
N LEU A 92 29.23 -26.78 24.60
CA LEU A 92 28.19 -26.10 23.81
C LEU A 92 27.08 -25.63 24.73
N SER A 93 26.65 -24.37 24.54
CA SER A 93 25.51 -23.77 25.22
C SER A 93 24.16 -24.19 24.61
N GLY A 94 24.18 -24.83 23.44
CA GLY A 94 22.98 -25.30 22.74
C GLY A 94 22.28 -24.16 21.99
N THR A 95 23.05 -23.24 21.42
CA THR A 95 22.52 -22.12 20.63
C THR A 95 22.41 -22.47 19.14
N TRP A 96 21.63 -21.69 18.40
CA TRP A 96 21.51 -21.86 16.95
C TRP A 96 22.82 -21.55 16.23
N GLU A 97 23.55 -20.55 16.72
CA GLU A 97 24.84 -20.14 16.16
C GLU A 97 25.90 -21.22 16.28
N GLU A 98 26.00 -21.87 17.44
CA GLU A 98 26.88 -23.02 17.63
C GLU A 98 26.52 -24.18 16.69
N PHE A 99 25.23 -24.47 16.52
CA PHE A 99 24.77 -25.53 15.61
C PHE A 99 25.16 -25.23 14.15
N CYS A 100 24.98 -23.99 13.69
CA CYS A 100 25.42 -23.57 12.36
C CYS A 100 26.97 -23.61 12.23
N GLY A 101 27.68 -23.19 13.27
CA GLY A 101 29.14 -23.22 13.33
C GLY A 101 29.71 -24.63 13.20
N LEU A 102 29.09 -25.63 13.83
CA LEU A 102 29.46 -27.05 13.70
C LEU A 102 29.33 -27.57 12.26
N LEU A 103 28.43 -26.97 11.47
CA LEU A 103 28.25 -27.29 10.05
C LEU A 103 29.14 -26.45 9.12
N GLY A 104 30.00 -25.57 9.66
CA GLY A 104 30.84 -24.67 8.87
C GLY A 104 30.03 -23.65 8.07
N ARG A 105 28.89 -23.20 8.61
CA ARG A 105 27.97 -22.27 7.93
C ARG A 105 27.68 -21.07 8.83
N SER A 106 27.52 -19.89 8.23
CA SER A 106 27.07 -18.72 8.98
C SER A 106 25.55 -18.81 9.23
N VAL A 107 25.13 -18.30 10.38
CA VAL A 107 23.70 -18.19 10.73
C VAL A 107 22.95 -17.41 9.67
N ASP A 108 23.51 -16.29 9.21
CA ASP A 108 22.88 -15.44 8.18
C ASP A 108 22.63 -16.16 6.86
N GLN A 109 23.54 -17.04 6.44
CA GLN A 109 23.36 -17.82 5.22
C GLN A 109 22.24 -18.84 5.41
N VAL A 110 22.30 -19.62 6.50
CA VAL A 110 21.29 -20.64 6.79
C VAL A 110 19.91 -20.02 6.95
N ASP A 111 19.81 -18.88 7.63
CA ASP A 111 18.55 -18.19 7.86
C ASP A 111 17.96 -17.63 6.56
N ARG A 112 18.81 -17.16 5.65
CA ARG A 112 18.39 -16.76 4.29
C ARG A 112 17.89 -17.95 3.49
N ASP A 113 18.56 -19.10 3.58
CA ASP A 113 18.15 -20.33 2.89
C ASP A 113 16.79 -20.82 3.40
N ILE A 114 16.60 -20.86 4.71
CA ILE A 114 15.32 -21.22 5.35
C ILE A 114 14.23 -20.22 4.96
N ALA A 115 14.52 -18.92 4.92
CA ALA A 115 13.54 -17.91 4.54
C ALA A 115 13.12 -18.05 3.06
N ASN A 116 14.05 -18.35 2.17
CA ASN A 116 13.74 -18.60 0.75
C ASN A 116 12.92 -19.89 0.61
N LEU A 117 13.30 -20.96 1.32
CA LEU A 117 12.56 -22.23 1.35
C LEU A 117 11.12 -22.04 1.80
N ARG A 118 10.88 -21.26 2.86
CA ARG A 118 9.53 -21.01 3.37
C ARG A 118 8.69 -20.12 2.45
N ALA A 119 9.31 -19.17 1.75
CA ALA A 119 8.60 -18.27 0.85
C ALA A 119 8.17 -18.96 -0.45
N PHE A 120 9.05 -19.77 -1.05
CA PHE A 120 8.82 -20.32 -2.40
C PHE A 120 8.53 -21.83 -2.42
N GLY A 121 8.94 -22.57 -1.39
CA GLY A 121 8.90 -24.03 -1.38
C GLY A 121 10.10 -24.67 -2.09
N GLU A 122 10.26 -25.99 -1.92
CA GLU A 122 11.40 -26.77 -2.43
C GLU A 122 11.44 -26.79 -3.96
N GLU A 123 10.33 -27.18 -4.61
CA GLU A 123 10.24 -27.34 -6.07
C GLU A 123 10.52 -26.04 -6.83
N ALA A 124 9.91 -24.94 -6.39
CA ALA A 124 10.05 -23.65 -7.05
C ALA A 124 11.47 -23.09 -6.86
N LEU A 125 12.06 -23.25 -5.67
CA LEU A 125 13.42 -22.79 -5.41
C LEU A 125 14.45 -23.58 -6.23
N ASP A 126 14.25 -24.88 -6.40
CA ASP A 126 15.08 -25.70 -7.29
C ASP A 126 14.97 -25.22 -8.74
N SER A 127 13.75 -25.00 -9.24
CA SER A 127 13.53 -24.46 -10.59
C SER A 127 14.14 -23.07 -10.77
N MET A 128 13.92 -22.16 -9.81
CA MET A 128 14.52 -20.83 -9.81
C MET A 128 16.04 -20.90 -9.85
N SER A 129 16.65 -21.82 -9.10
CA SER A 129 18.09 -22.01 -9.12
C SER A 129 18.60 -22.57 -10.46
N ARG A 130 17.84 -23.45 -11.12
CA ARG A 130 18.15 -23.96 -12.48
C ARG A 130 18.04 -22.86 -13.53
N MET A 131 17.08 -21.94 -13.38
CA MET A 131 16.95 -20.75 -14.23
C MET A 131 18.06 -19.71 -13.96
N GLY A 132 18.91 -19.93 -12.95
CA GLY A 132 20.02 -19.04 -12.61
C GLY A 132 19.61 -17.85 -11.74
N ILE A 133 18.44 -17.92 -11.09
CA ILE A 133 17.98 -16.88 -10.17
C ILE A 133 18.80 -16.95 -8.88
N GLY A 134 19.51 -15.86 -8.60
CA GLY A 134 20.40 -15.73 -7.46
C GLY A 134 19.72 -15.16 -6.21
N TYR A 135 20.50 -15.07 -5.13
CA TYR A 135 20.03 -14.54 -3.84
C TYR A 135 19.54 -13.09 -3.91
N ARG A 136 20.01 -12.29 -4.88
CA ARG A 136 19.60 -10.89 -5.01
C ARG A 136 18.13 -10.81 -5.44
N GLU A 137 17.76 -11.55 -6.47
CA GLU A 137 16.40 -11.60 -7.00
C GLU A 137 15.46 -12.28 -6.00
N LEU A 138 15.84 -13.42 -5.41
CA LEU A 138 15.05 -14.10 -4.38
C LEU A 138 14.72 -13.19 -3.18
N ARG A 139 15.62 -12.26 -2.83
CA ARG A 139 15.35 -11.26 -1.79
C ARG A 139 14.31 -10.23 -2.22
N GLN A 140 14.27 -9.85 -3.49
CA GLN A 140 13.25 -8.94 -4.01
C GLN A 140 11.89 -9.63 -4.07
N TYR A 141 11.84 -10.85 -4.58
CA TYR A 141 10.59 -11.61 -4.73
C TYR A 141 9.95 -11.92 -3.37
N ARG A 142 10.76 -12.17 -2.33
CA ARG A 142 10.25 -12.37 -0.97
C ARG A 142 9.66 -11.12 -0.32
N ARG A 143 9.92 -9.93 -0.86
CA ARG A 143 9.28 -8.67 -0.40
C ARG A 143 7.90 -8.45 -1.02
N LEU A 144 7.54 -9.22 -2.05
CA LEU A 144 6.23 -9.13 -2.68
C LEU A 144 5.14 -9.69 -1.74
N PRO A 145 3.88 -9.27 -1.90
CA PRO A 145 2.73 -9.86 -1.21
C PRO A 145 2.60 -11.37 -1.47
N GLN A 146 1.93 -12.08 -0.55
CA GLN A 146 1.81 -13.55 -0.62
C GLN A 146 1.13 -14.02 -1.92
N ASP A 147 0.11 -13.31 -2.40
CA ASP A 147 -0.58 -13.63 -3.66
C ASP A 147 0.36 -13.53 -4.87
N GLN A 148 1.24 -12.53 -4.86
CA GLN A 148 2.22 -12.33 -5.93
C GLN A 148 3.33 -13.38 -5.88
N GLN A 149 3.76 -13.79 -4.68
CA GLN A 149 4.69 -14.90 -4.52
C GLN A 149 4.10 -16.21 -5.05
N ALA A 150 2.81 -16.48 -4.81
CA ALA A 150 2.15 -17.67 -5.31
C ALA A 150 2.14 -17.74 -6.85
N ALA A 151 1.82 -16.61 -7.52
CA ALA A 151 1.88 -16.54 -8.98
C ALA A 151 3.30 -16.81 -9.52
N LEU A 152 4.33 -16.26 -8.88
CA LEU A 152 5.72 -16.53 -9.24
C LEU A 152 6.11 -18.01 -9.03
N ILE A 153 5.59 -18.65 -7.97
CA ILE A 153 5.83 -20.07 -7.70
C ILE A 153 5.24 -20.94 -8.83
N GLU A 154 4.05 -20.62 -9.31
CA GLU A 154 3.40 -21.37 -10.40
C GLU A 154 4.19 -21.27 -11.71
N VAL A 155 4.61 -20.06 -12.10
CA VAL A 155 5.44 -19.87 -13.30
C VAL A 155 6.82 -20.52 -13.13
N ALA A 156 7.41 -20.43 -11.94
CA ALA A 156 8.68 -21.09 -11.66
C ALA A 156 8.59 -22.61 -11.83
N LYS A 157 7.46 -23.25 -11.48
CA LYS A 157 7.25 -24.69 -11.69
C LYS A 157 7.18 -25.06 -13.17
N ALA A 158 6.72 -24.15 -14.04
CA ALA A 158 6.72 -24.35 -15.48
C ALA A 158 8.15 -24.33 -16.08
N GLY A 159 9.11 -23.68 -15.39
CA GLY A 159 10.53 -23.67 -15.77
C GLY A 159 10.89 -22.72 -16.91
N ASP A 160 9.97 -21.81 -17.27
CA ASP A 160 10.22 -20.76 -18.26
C ASP A 160 10.85 -19.54 -17.60
N LYS A 161 12.12 -19.29 -17.94
CA LYS A 161 12.90 -18.19 -17.38
C LYS A 161 12.43 -16.82 -17.89
N GLU A 162 12.07 -16.71 -19.17
CA GLU A 162 11.71 -15.42 -19.77
C GLU A 162 10.37 -14.97 -19.20
N ALA A 163 9.37 -15.84 -19.22
CA ALA A 163 8.07 -15.57 -18.62
C ALA A 163 8.14 -15.25 -17.12
N PHE A 164 9.04 -15.93 -16.39
CA PHE A 164 9.23 -15.67 -14.96
C PHE A 164 9.78 -14.27 -14.69
N VAL A 165 10.81 -13.86 -15.44
CA VAL A 165 11.45 -12.55 -15.25
C VAL A 165 10.48 -11.43 -15.61
N ASP A 166 9.76 -11.55 -16.73
CA ASP A 166 8.79 -10.56 -17.17
C ASP A 166 7.66 -10.36 -16.14
N LEU A 167 7.09 -11.46 -15.63
CA LEU A 167 6.07 -11.40 -14.58
C LEU A 167 6.63 -10.76 -13.30
N ALA A 168 7.84 -11.14 -12.90
CA ALA A 168 8.45 -10.61 -11.70
C ALA A 168 8.73 -9.11 -11.81
N GLU A 169 9.19 -8.63 -12.96
CA GLU A 169 9.41 -7.21 -13.22
C GLU A 169 8.09 -6.43 -13.19
N GLU A 170 7.03 -6.94 -13.83
CA GLU A 170 5.71 -6.31 -13.81
C GLU A 170 5.15 -6.22 -12.39
N MET A 171 5.27 -7.29 -11.60
CA MET A 171 4.80 -7.32 -10.22
C MET A 171 5.57 -6.37 -9.31
N ILE A 172 6.90 -6.34 -9.42
CA ILE A 172 7.74 -5.40 -8.67
C ILE A 172 7.35 -3.96 -9.03
N ALA A 173 7.20 -3.65 -10.32
CA ALA A 173 6.81 -2.32 -10.77
C ALA A 173 5.45 -1.92 -10.17
N LYS A 174 4.42 -2.76 -10.29
CA LYS A 174 3.09 -2.51 -9.70
C LYS A 174 3.17 -2.32 -8.19
N HIS A 175 3.86 -3.22 -7.48
CA HIS A 175 3.97 -3.14 -6.02
C HIS A 175 4.69 -1.87 -5.55
N THR A 176 5.73 -1.41 -6.26
CA THR A 176 6.37 -0.13 -5.94
C THR A 176 5.44 1.06 -6.15
N GLN A 177 4.70 1.08 -7.25
CA GLN A 177 3.71 2.14 -7.51
C GLN A 177 2.59 2.16 -6.48
N GLU A 178 2.02 1.00 -6.15
CA GLU A 178 0.97 0.87 -5.13
C GLU A 178 1.46 1.33 -3.76
N LYS A 179 2.68 0.95 -3.38
CA LYS A 179 3.28 1.36 -2.12
C LYS A 179 3.48 2.88 -2.05
N ASP A 180 3.94 3.50 -3.14
CA ASP A 180 4.13 4.94 -3.20
C ASP A 180 2.78 5.69 -3.15
N LEU A 181 1.76 5.19 -3.84
CA LEU A 181 0.40 5.74 -3.80
C LEU A 181 -0.21 5.62 -2.39
N LEU A 182 -0.06 4.47 -1.74
CA LEU A 182 -0.52 4.26 -0.37
C LEU A 182 0.26 5.14 0.62
N GLY A 183 1.57 5.32 0.41
CA GLY A 183 2.39 6.23 1.21
C GLY A 183 1.87 7.67 1.14
N ARG A 184 1.62 8.17 -0.08
CA ARG A 184 1.04 9.51 -0.28
C ARG A 184 -0.33 9.66 0.39
N ARG A 185 -1.23 8.68 0.20
CA ARG A 185 -2.55 8.69 0.85
C ARG A 185 -2.46 8.68 2.37
N LEU A 186 -1.50 7.94 2.94
CA LEU A 186 -1.29 7.94 4.38
C LEU A 186 -0.79 9.29 4.89
N ASP A 187 0.10 9.94 4.15
CA ASP A 187 0.62 11.26 4.53
C ASP A 187 -0.46 12.33 4.40
N GLU A 188 -1.29 12.29 3.35
CA GLU A 188 -2.48 13.14 3.19
C GLU A 188 -3.46 12.94 4.35
N MET A 189 -3.83 11.69 4.65
CA MET A 189 -4.76 11.39 5.75
C MET A 189 -4.21 11.78 7.12
N LYS A 190 -2.89 11.68 7.34
CA LYS A 190 -2.25 12.18 8.56
C LYS A 190 -2.31 13.70 8.63
N ALA A 191 -2.03 14.40 7.53
CA ALA A 191 -2.12 15.85 7.47
C ALA A 191 -3.56 16.32 7.76
N ASP A 192 -4.55 15.71 7.13
CA ASP A 192 -5.97 15.98 7.37
C ASP A 192 -6.36 15.71 8.82
N TYR A 193 -5.92 14.58 9.39
CA TYR A 193 -6.17 14.25 10.80
C TYR A 193 -5.55 15.29 11.74
N THR A 194 -4.30 15.70 11.49
CA THR A 194 -3.66 16.75 12.30
C THR A 194 -4.39 18.07 12.21
N ALA A 195 -4.76 18.51 11.00
CA ALA A 195 -5.53 19.74 10.79
C ALA A 195 -6.89 19.69 11.49
N GLN A 196 -7.60 18.56 11.39
CA GLN A 196 -8.87 18.36 12.11
C GLN A 196 -8.66 18.40 13.62
N SER A 197 -7.62 17.76 14.14
CA SER A 197 -7.31 17.77 15.58
C SER A 197 -7.03 19.18 16.10
N GLU A 198 -6.32 20.02 15.33
CA GLU A 198 -6.04 21.41 15.67
C GLU A 198 -7.31 22.27 15.65
N VAL A 199 -8.16 22.10 14.63
CA VAL A 199 -9.45 22.80 14.54
C VAL A 199 -10.35 22.39 15.71
N MET A 200 -10.39 21.10 16.04
CA MET A 200 -11.16 20.62 17.19
C MET A 200 -10.62 21.19 18.50
N ALA A 201 -9.29 21.25 18.69
CA ALA A 201 -8.68 21.86 19.86
C ALA A 201 -8.96 23.36 19.97
N LYS A 202 -8.99 24.10 18.86
CA LYS A 202 -9.38 25.52 18.83
C LYS A 202 -10.85 25.68 19.21
N LYS A 203 -11.75 24.90 18.61
CA LYS A 203 -13.19 24.92 18.90
C LYS A 203 -13.51 24.56 20.35
N THR A 204 -12.86 23.54 20.91
CA THR A 204 -13.05 23.18 22.32
C THR A 204 -12.56 24.29 23.25
N GLY A 205 -11.42 24.92 22.92
CA GLY A 205 -10.92 26.08 23.66
C GLY A 205 -11.86 27.29 23.61
N GLU A 206 -12.47 27.57 22.46
CA GLU A 206 -13.48 28.63 22.31
C GLU A 206 -14.78 28.30 23.07
N LEU A 207 -15.25 27.06 23.00
CA LEU A 207 -16.42 26.60 23.76
C LEU A 207 -16.19 26.74 25.27
N ASP A 208 -15.02 26.37 25.77
CA ASP A 208 -14.68 26.51 27.18
C ASP A 208 -14.60 27.98 27.62
N LYS A 209 -14.09 28.87 26.76
CA LYS A 209 -14.10 30.33 27.02
C LYS A 209 -15.53 30.87 27.07
N ALA A 210 -16.35 30.55 26.08
CA ALA A 210 -17.75 30.98 26.02
C ALA A 210 -18.55 30.46 27.24
N ARG A 211 -18.31 29.21 27.66
CA ARG A 211 -18.90 28.66 28.90
C ARG A 211 -18.51 29.45 30.13
N ARG A 212 -17.23 29.78 30.29
CA ARG A 212 -16.76 30.61 31.42
C ARG A 212 -17.37 32.01 31.40
N GLU A 213 -17.45 32.63 30.23
CA GLU A 213 -18.08 33.95 30.08
C GLU A 213 -19.58 33.90 30.43
N LEU A 214 -20.29 32.86 29.99
CA LEU A 214 -21.69 32.63 30.33
C LEU A 214 -21.89 32.37 31.82
N GLU A 215 -21.00 31.63 32.47
CA GLU A 215 -21.04 31.46 33.93
C GLU A 215 -20.76 32.77 34.68
N VAL A 216 -19.84 33.59 34.20
CA VAL A 216 -19.54 34.90 34.79
C VAL A 216 -20.70 35.87 34.60
N SER A 217 -21.30 35.93 33.41
CA SER A 217 -22.48 36.76 33.16
C SER A 217 -23.67 36.31 34.00
N ARG A 218 -23.91 34.99 34.09
CA ARG A 218 -24.94 34.42 34.97
C ARG A 218 -24.73 34.79 36.44
N LYS A 219 -23.49 34.70 36.93
CA LYS A 219 -23.15 35.12 38.30
C LYS A 219 -23.33 36.62 38.52
N ARG A 220 -23.03 37.47 37.52
CA ARG A 220 -23.30 38.92 37.59
C ARG A 220 -24.78 39.23 37.65
N ILE A 221 -25.59 38.58 36.81
CA ILE A 221 -27.05 38.73 36.81
C ILE A 221 -27.65 38.29 38.16
N GLN A 222 -27.11 37.24 38.78
CA GLN A 222 -27.55 36.78 40.11
C GLN A 222 -27.10 37.69 41.28
N ALA A 223 -26.09 38.55 41.07
CA ALA A 223 -25.53 39.41 42.11
C ALA A 223 -26.08 40.86 42.10
N MET A 224 -26.89 41.23 41.12
CA MET A 224 -27.48 42.57 41.02
C MET A 224 -28.77 42.68 41.86
N PRO A 225 -29.03 43.84 42.51
CA PRO A 225 -30.28 44.07 43.24
C PRO A 225 -31.47 43.95 42.28
N ALA A 226 -32.60 43.41 42.75
CA ALA A 226 -33.76 43.03 41.94
C ALA A 226 -34.28 44.12 40.99
N ASP A 227 -34.04 45.40 41.31
CA ASP A 227 -34.44 46.55 40.52
C ASP A 227 -33.61 46.73 39.23
N GLU A 228 -32.30 46.48 39.29
CA GLU A 228 -31.43 46.52 38.10
C GLU A 228 -31.63 45.28 37.22
N VAL A 229 -31.94 44.12 37.82
CA VAL A 229 -32.33 42.91 37.07
C VAL A 229 -33.63 43.14 36.29
N ALA A 230 -34.61 43.81 36.90
CA ALA A 230 -35.85 44.19 36.23
C ALA A 230 -35.59 45.20 35.09
N LYS A 231 -34.66 46.14 35.26
CA LYS A 231 -34.26 47.08 34.19
C LYS A 231 -33.54 46.38 33.03
N ALA A 232 -32.61 45.47 33.31
CA ALA A 232 -31.93 44.68 32.30
C ALA A 232 -32.90 43.77 31.53
N LEU A 233 -33.79 43.07 32.25
CA LEU A 233 -34.79 42.20 31.65
C LEU A 233 -35.78 42.98 30.76
N ARG A 234 -36.18 44.19 31.16
CA ARG A 234 -36.98 45.09 30.29
C ARG A 234 -36.23 45.47 29.02
N GLY A 235 -34.92 45.72 29.11
CA GLY A 235 -34.06 45.99 27.96
C GLY A 235 -33.95 44.79 27.01
N GLU A 236 -33.75 43.59 27.54
CA GLU A 236 -33.69 42.34 26.77
C GLU A 236 -35.04 42.04 26.07
N VAL A 237 -36.16 42.18 26.78
CA VAL A 237 -37.50 41.99 26.21
C VAL A 237 -37.81 43.05 25.15
N ALA A 238 -37.41 44.31 25.36
CA ALA A 238 -37.57 45.36 24.37
C ALA A 238 -36.71 45.10 23.11
N ALA A 239 -35.51 44.56 23.27
CA ALA A 239 -34.65 44.18 22.13
C ALA A 239 -35.26 43.04 21.30
N ILE A 240 -35.83 42.02 21.96
CA ILE A 240 -36.53 40.91 21.28
C ILE A 240 -37.77 41.44 20.54
N ALA A 241 -38.54 42.34 21.16
CA ALA A 241 -39.67 42.99 20.51
C ALA A 241 -39.23 43.78 19.26
N TYR A 242 -38.14 44.56 19.38
CA TYR A 242 -37.58 45.30 18.26
C TYR A 242 -37.09 44.39 17.12
N GLU A 243 -36.44 43.27 17.43
CA GLU A 243 -35.98 42.31 16.41
C GLU A 243 -37.17 41.62 15.69
N ALA A 244 -38.24 41.30 16.43
CA ALA A 244 -39.47 40.79 15.84
C ALA A 244 -40.14 41.83 14.93
N GLU A 245 -40.23 43.08 15.37
CA GLU A 245 -40.73 44.19 14.55
C GLU A 245 -39.86 44.43 13.30
N ALA A 246 -38.53 44.42 13.46
CA ALA A 246 -37.60 44.59 12.34
C ALA A 246 -37.71 43.44 11.32
N SER A 247 -37.91 42.20 11.80
CA SER A 247 -38.12 41.03 10.95
C SER A 247 -39.43 41.10 10.16
N VAL A 248 -40.49 41.65 10.77
CA VAL A 248 -41.78 41.89 10.12
C VAL A 248 -41.70 43.05 9.11
N LEU A 249 -41.07 44.16 9.48
CA LEU A 249 -40.98 45.35 8.64
C LEU A 249 -39.95 45.24 7.51
N GLY A 250 -38.92 44.42 7.68
CA GLY A 250 -37.86 44.19 6.68
C GLY A 250 -38.08 42.90 5.88
N PRO A 251 -37.53 41.75 6.32
CA PRO A 251 -37.57 40.48 5.60
C PRO A 251 -38.97 40.04 5.14
N LEU A 252 -39.98 40.13 6.02
CA LEU A 252 -41.34 39.69 5.67
C LEU A 252 -41.96 40.60 4.60
N ARG A 253 -41.81 41.92 4.74
CA ARG A 253 -42.28 42.89 3.75
C ARG A 253 -41.55 42.74 2.40
N GLU A 254 -40.24 42.52 2.42
CA GLU A 254 -39.45 42.27 1.22
C GLU A 254 -39.88 40.95 0.54
N GLY A 255 -40.10 39.90 1.33
CA GLY A 255 -40.66 38.63 0.85
C GLY A 255 -42.02 38.81 0.20
N PHE A 256 -42.91 39.62 0.80
CA PHE A 256 -44.20 39.97 0.21
C PHE A 256 -44.04 40.77 -1.08
N ALA A 257 -43.11 41.72 -1.16
CA ALA A 257 -42.86 42.47 -2.39
C ALA A 257 -42.33 41.57 -3.52
N LYS A 258 -41.44 40.63 -3.21
CA LYS A 258 -40.94 39.62 -4.17
C LYS A 258 -42.05 38.70 -4.67
N LEU A 259 -42.93 38.24 -3.78
CA LEU A 259 -44.11 37.45 -4.17
C LEU A 259 -45.07 38.24 -5.08
N GLU A 260 -45.19 39.55 -4.89
CA GLU A 260 -45.96 40.42 -5.78
C GLU A 260 -45.29 40.60 -7.16
N ALA A 261 -43.97 40.71 -7.22
CA ALA A 261 -43.22 40.82 -8.46
C ALA A 261 -43.24 39.53 -9.31
N LEU A 262 -43.37 38.36 -8.66
CA LEU A 262 -43.47 37.05 -9.31
C LEU A 262 -44.87 36.73 -9.84
N ALA A 263 -45.88 37.56 -9.55
CA ALA A 263 -47.27 37.37 -9.96
C ALA A 263 -47.51 37.68 -11.47
N VAL A 264 -46.63 37.22 -12.36
CA VAL A 264 -46.81 37.29 -13.82
C VAL A 264 -47.52 36.01 -14.27
N GLY A 265 -48.85 36.04 -14.36
CA GLY A 265 -49.64 34.90 -14.83
C GLY A 265 -51.01 34.68 -14.18
N GLY A 266 -51.46 35.57 -13.27
CA GLY A 266 -52.80 35.49 -12.67
C GLY A 266 -52.90 34.74 -11.33
N GLU A 267 -51.77 34.39 -10.71
CA GLU A 267 -51.75 33.89 -9.33
C GLU A 267 -51.90 35.04 -8.33
N ASP A 268 -53.00 35.05 -7.56
CA ASP A 268 -53.24 36.05 -6.51
C ASP A 268 -52.73 35.57 -5.15
N HIS A 269 -51.57 36.07 -4.73
CA HIS A 269 -50.95 35.73 -3.44
C HIS A 269 -51.54 36.52 -2.25
N ARG A 270 -52.57 37.35 -2.44
CA ARG A 270 -53.17 38.16 -1.36
C ARG A 270 -53.73 37.31 -0.21
N VAL A 271 -54.38 36.19 -0.51
CA VAL A 271 -54.95 35.29 0.50
C VAL A 271 -53.85 34.68 1.37
N PHE A 272 -52.73 34.28 0.76
CA PHE A 272 -51.58 33.72 1.48
C PHE A 272 -50.91 34.76 2.38
N LYS A 273 -50.68 35.98 1.87
CA LYS A 273 -50.12 37.09 2.67
C LYS A 273 -51.04 37.46 3.84
N ALA A 274 -52.34 37.57 3.60
CA ALA A 274 -53.33 37.84 4.64
C ALA A 274 -53.36 36.73 5.71
N GLY A 275 -53.23 35.45 5.31
CA GLY A 275 -53.13 34.32 6.23
C GLY A 275 -51.90 34.37 7.14
N LEU A 276 -50.73 34.75 6.60
CA LEU A 276 -49.51 34.91 7.40
C LEU A 276 -49.60 36.07 8.40
N ILE A 277 -50.16 37.22 8.00
CA ILE A 277 -50.41 38.33 8.92
C ILE A 277 -51.39 37.89 10.01
N ARG A 278 -52.48 37.21 9.63
CA ARG A 278 -53.47 36.71 10.59
C ARG A 278 -52.86 35.76 11.62
N GLN A 279 -51.93 34.90 11.20
CA GLN A 279 -51.23 34.00 12.11
C GLN A 279 -50.36 34.76 13.11
N LEU A 280 -49.63 35.80 12.66
CA LEU A 280 -48.85 36.67 13.55
C LEU A 280 -49.75 37.39 14.55
N GLU A 281 -50.89 37.92 14.12
CA GLU A 281 -51.90 38.53 15.01
C GLU A 281 -52.42 37.55 16.07
N ILE A 282 -52.72 36.29 15.68
CA ILE A 282 -53.17 35.26 16.63
C ILE A 282 -52.07 34.96 17.65
N THR A 283 -50.82 34.84 17.22
CA THR A 283 -49.70 34.59 18.15
C THR A 283 -49.48 35.75 19.12
N LEU A 284 -49.57 37.00 18.65
CA LEU A 284 -49.51 38.19 19.51
C LEU A 284 -50.73 38.25 20.46
N GLY A 285 -51.91 37.89 19.98
CA GLY A 285 -53.13 37.78 20.78
C GLY A 285 -53.03 36.70 21.88
N SER A 286 -52.37 35.58 21.59
CA SER A 286 -52.11 34.52 22.58
C SER A 286 -51.21 35.05 23.70
N VAL A 287 -50.07 35.67 23.35
CA VAL A 287 -49.15 36.27 24.32
C VAL A 287 -49.87 37.33 25.16
N ARG A 288 -50.68 38.16 24.51
CA ARG A 288 -51.50 39.18 25.17
C ARG A 288 -52.48 38.59 26.18
N SER A 289 -53.16 37.50 25.83
CA SER A 289 -54.10 36.81 26.72
C SER A 289 -53.41 36.13 27.90
N GLU A 290 -52.22 35.57 27.68
CA GLU A 290 -51.42 34.92 28.72
C GLU A 290 -51.00 35.91 29.82
N PHE A 291 -50.71 37.16 29.44
CA PHE A 291 -50.30 38.22 30.36
C PHE A 291 -51.44 39.21 30.74
N ASN A 292 -52.69 38.94 30.35
CA ASN A 292 -53.86 39.80 30.62
C ASN A 292 -53.66 41.29 30.23
N LEU A 293 -53.08 41.56 29.05
CA LEU A 293 -52.76 42.93 28.62
C LEU A 293 -53.96 43.64 27.95
N PRO A 294 -54.18 44.95 28.16
CA PRO A 294 -55.30 45.72 27.58
C PRO A 294 -55.17 45.99 26.07
N ASP A 295 -56.29 46.19 25.35
CA ASP A 295 -56.36 46.35 23.87
C ASP A 295 -55.76 47.64 23.33
N GLN A 296 -55.88 48.69 24.12
CA GLN A 296 -55.23 49.96 23.87
C GLN A 296 -54.53 50.36 25.15
N ALA A 297 -53.24 50.70 25.03
CA ALA A 297 -52.55 51.44 26.07
C ALA A 297 -52.84 52.93 25.82
N ASP A 298 -53.64 53.54 26.69
CA ASP A 298 -53.80 55.00 26.69
C ASP A 298 -52.48 55.64 27.17
N GLY A 299 -51.64 56.04 26.21
CA GLY A 299 -50.43 56.84 26.45
C GLY A 299 -49.15 56.03 26.74
N VAL A 300 -48.01 56.66 26.40
CA VAL A 300 -46.65 56.14 26.64
C VAL A 300 -46.34 56.16 28.14
N ALA A 301 -46.87 55.20 28.88
CA ALA A 301 -46.77 55.11 30.34
C ALA A 301 -45.40 54.60 30.85
N TRP A 302 -44.41 54.37 29.98
CA TRP A 302 -43.08 53.93 30.39
C TRP A 302 -42.10 55.07 30.67
N MET A 303 -42.48 56.33 30.41
CA MET A 303 -41.77 57.52 30.89
C MET A 303 -42.61 58.20 31.97
N THR A 304 -42.33 57.92 33.24
CA THR A 304 -42.80 58.77 34.34
C THR A 304 -41.95 60.06 34.39
N PRO A 305 -42.53 61.24 34.67
CA PRO A 305 -41.82 62.53 34.68
C PRO A 305 -40.92 62.73 35.91
N ALA A 306 -40.37 61.66 36.47
CA ALA A 306 -39.40 61.72 37.57
C ALA A 306 -37.95 61.47 37.11
N GLU A 307 -37.73 61.24 35.82
CA GLU A 307 -36.41 60.98 35.24
C GLU A 307 -36.07 61.97 34.10
N ALA A 308 -36.16 63.27 34.39
CA ALA A 308 -35.55 64.34 33.58
C ALA A 308 -34.57 65.15 34.43
#